data_AF-A0ABD5TQ97-F1
#
_entry.id   AF-A0ABD5TQ97-F1
#
_cell.length_a   1.000
_cell.length_b   1.000
_cell.length_c   1.000
_cell.angle_alpha   90.00
_cell.angle_beta   90.00
_cell.angle_gamma   90.00
#
_symmetry.space_group_name_H-M   'P 1'
#
loop_
_entity.id
_entity.type
_entity.pdbx_description
1 polymer ?
#
loop_
_entity_poly.entity_id
_entity_poly.type
_entity_poly.pdbx_seq_one_letter_code
_entity_poly.pdbx_strand_id
1 'polypeptide(L)'
;MNETTFAVLGTGGIGRRALEVSTHKGWLTPVAACDRRGVAVDDDGLDVEELLESTEGNIDNEVAADGGTATASAGVKQHGEGKGVVASEQARPSADPICEIIDHGDEIDAVLLALPNYEHDFIPRTADRFVEGGYSGVLVDVLKRSRVIGMLDERATAFEDAAITFVCGAGATPGLLTGAAALAAQSFVEIEEVEIWWGVGLKSGYEDNRGTVREDIAHLPGYDIETARELSDEEIEAIIDEHDGVIEFEDMEHADDVLLERAGVCDAEDVTVGGVLDVRSDEKPTTTTVRVTGRTFDGGTATNTFRLGDETSMEANVNGPALGYLKAAVRRNRAGEYGVFGPAELMPGF
;
A
#
# COMPACT_ATOMS: atom_id res chain seq x y z
N MET A 1 -21.98 3.40 17.78
CA MET A 1 -20.67 3.46 17.09
C MET A 1 -20.76 2.41 16.02
N ASN A 2 -20.54 2.75 14.76
CA ASN A 2 -20.61 1.75 13.69
C ASN A 2 -19.24 1.06 13.66
N GLU A 3 -19.16 -0.03 14.39
CA GLU A 3 -18.04 -0.97 14.30
C GLU A 3 -17.88 -1.42 12.84
N THR A 4 -16.64 -1.64 12.45
CA THR A 4 -16.25 -2.06 11.10
C THR A 4 -15.37 -3.27 11.26
N THR A 5 -15.79 -4.42 10.75
CA THR A 5 -14.91 -5.59 10.67
C THR A 5 -14.04 -5.47 9.43
N PHE A 6 -12.77 -5.88 9.53
CA PHE A 6 -11.91 -5.87 8.35
C PHE A 6 -10.95 -7.04 8.27
N ALA A 7 -10.55 -7.34 7.04
CA ALA A 7 -9.55 -8.33 6.71
C ALA A 7 -8.29 -7.69 6.11
N VAL A 8 -7.14 -8.34 6.29
CA VAL A 8 -5.86 -7.95 5.66
C VAL A 8 -5.36 -9.09 4.78
N LEU A 9 -5.24 -8.84 3.48
CA LEU A 9 -4.53 -9.75 2.57
C LEU A 9 -3.07 -9.33 2.48
N GLY A 10 -2.16 -10.23 2.85
CA GLY A 10 -0.73 -10.00 2.88
C GLY A 10 -0.24 -9.57 4.26
N THR A 11 0.29 -10.50 5.05
CA THR A 11 0.90 -10.22 6.37
C THR A 11 2.40 -9.91 6.28
N GLY A 12 2.80 -9.17 5.24
CA GLY A 12 4.14 -8.59 5.12
C GLY A 12 4.30 -7.32 5.98
N GLY A 13 5.34 -6.52 5.71
CA GLY A 13 5.61 -5.29 6.46
C GLY A 13 4.41 -4.34 6.55
N ILE A 14 3.75 -4.05 5.43
CA ILE A 14 2.56 -3.18 5.41
C ILE A 14 1.39 -3.79 6.18
N GLY A 15 0.95 -5.01 5.83
CA GLY A 15 -0.25 -5.59 6.42
C GLY A 15 -0.14 -5.85 7.92
N ARG A 16 1.05 -6.21 8.42
CA ARG A 16 1.29 -6.32 9.87
C ARG A 16 1.16 -4.98 10.57
N ARG A 17 1.69 -3.91 9.99
CA ARG A 17 1.57 -2.56 10.55
C ARG A 17 0.14 -2.04 10.44
N ALA A 18 -0.63 -2.44 9.42
CA ALA A 18 -2.07 -2.17 9.38
C ALA A 18 -2.81 -2.83 10.56
N LEU A 19 -2.52 -4.11 10.85
CA LEU A 19 -3.05 -4.81 12.02
C LEU A 19 -2.65 -4.10 13.32
N GLU A 20 -1.37 -3.77 13.51
CA GLU A 20 -0.88 -3.04 14.68
C GLU A 20 -1.60 -1.69 14.86
N VAL A 21 -1.68 -0.87 13.81
CA VAL A 21 -2.38 0.43 13.84
C VAL A 21 -3.86 0.26 14.15
N SER A 22 -4.50 -0.81 13.68
CA SER A 22 -5.92 -1.08 13.95
C SER A 22 -6.23 -1.24 15.44
N THR A 23 -5.29 -1.73 16.26
CA THR A 23 -5.46 -1.85 17.72
C THR A 23 -5.66 -0.50 18.42
N HIS A 24 -5.24 0.59 17.77
CA HIS A 24 -5.44 1.96 18.23
C HIS A 24 -6.74 2.60 17.71
N LYS A 25 -7.56 1.85 16.97
CA LYS A 25 -8.79 2.33 16.32
C LYS A 25 -10.00 1.62 16.89
N GLY A 26 -10.62 2.17 17.94
CA GLY A 26 -11.81 1.58 18.57
C GLY A 26 -13.10 1.53 17.72
N TRP A 27 -13.01 1.80 16.41
CA TRP A 27 -14.10 1.64 15.45
C TRP A 27 -13.85 0.48 14.47
N LEU A 28 -12.67 -0.14 14.52
CA LEU A 28 -12.17 -1.11 13.56
C LEU A 28 -11.76 -2.40 14.29
N THR A 29 -12.28 -3.54 13.84
CA THR A 29 -12.04 -4.85 14.44
C THR A 29 -11.43 -5.76 13.37
N PRO A 30 -10.15 -6.16 13.46
CA PRO A 30 -9.55 -7.12 12.54
C PRO A 30 -10.14 -8.51 12.80
N VAL A 31 -10.83 -9.08 11.82
CA VAL A 31 -11.46 -10.41 11.95
C VAL A 31 -10.79 -11.46 11.09
N ALA A 32 -9.97 -11.05 10.11
CA ALA A 32 -9.25 -12.00 9.29
C ALA A 32 -7.92 -11.46 8.76
N ALA A 33 -6.96 -12.35 8.57
CA ALA A 33 -5.68 -12.03 7.94
C ALA A 33 -5.16 -13.24 7.18
N CYS A 34 -4.54 -13.02 6.02
CA CYS A 34 -3.98 -14.12 5.25
C CYS A 34 -2.66 -13.76 4.57
N ASP A 35 -1.88 -14.78 4.24
CA ASP A 35 -0.76 -14.70 3.29
C ASP A 35 -0.75 -15.94 2.41
N ARG A 36 0.31 -16.16 1.62
CA ARG A 36 0.38 -17.32 0.72
C ARG A 36 0.44 -18.69 1.40
N ARG A 37 0.62 -18.75 2.73
CA ARG A 37 0.74 -20.00 3.48
C ARG A 37 -0.56 -20.39 4.17
N GLY A 38 -1.43 -19.44 4.49
CA GLY A 38 -2.67 -19.74 5.18
C GLY A 38 -3.50 -18.53 5.54
N VAL A 39 -4.44 -18.76 6.45
CA VAL A 39 -5.43 -17.78 6.88
C VAL A 39 -5.69 -17.91 8.39
N ALA A 40 -5.90 -16.76 9.04
CA ALA A 40 -6.48 -16.64 10.37
C ALA A 40 -7.85 -15.95 10.26
N VAL A 41 -8.86 -16.49 10.91
CA VAL A 41 -10.22 -15.93 10.96
C VAL A 41 -10.75 -16.07 12.39
N ASP A 42 -11.25 -14.97 12.94
CA ASP A 42 -11.99 -14.92 14.20
C ASP A 42 -13.05 -13.80 14.10
N ASP A 43 -14.33 -14.19 14.06
CA ASP A 43 -15.46 -13.27 13.92
C ASP A 43 -15.61 -12.34 15.15
N ASP A 44 -15.09 -12.75 16.31
CA ASP A 44 -15.06 -11.93 17.53
C ASP A 44 -13.83 -10.99 17.57
N GLY A 45 -12.92 -11.12 16.60
CA GLY A 45 -11.71 -10.32 16.45
C GLY A 45 -10.43 -11.10 16.74
N LEU A 46 -9.44 -10.97 15.85
CA LEU A 46 -8.12 -11.59 16.00
C LEU A 46 -7.37 -11.03 17.22
N ASP A 47 -6.65 -11.90 17.92
CA ASP A 47 -5.58 -11.49 18.83
C ASP A 47 -4.38 -10.98 18.01
N VAL A 48 -4.38 -9.67 17.75
CA VAL A 48 -3.35 -9.01 16.95
C VAL A 48 -1.98 -9.09 17.63
N GLU A 49 -1.91 -9.05 18.96
CA GLU A 49 -0.63 -9.12 19.69
C GLU A 49 0.01 -10.49 19.45
N GLU A 50 -0.75 -11.58 19.64
CA GLU A 50 -0.27 -12.94 19.35
C GLU A 50 0.13 -13.12 17.88
N LEU A 51 -0.69 -12.64 16.94
CA LEU A 51 -0.39 -12.77 15.51
C LEU A 51 0.92 -12.04 15.16
N LEU A 52 1.12 -10.83 15.68
CA LEU A 52 2.34 -10.06 15.44
C LEU A 52 3.57 -10.69 16.09
N GLU A 53 3.46 -11.19 17.33
CA GLU A 53 4.57 -11.87 18.00
C GLU A 53 4.97 -13.16 17.26
N SER A 54 4.00 -13.99 16.89
CA SER A 54 4.22 -15.28 16.21
C SER A 54 4.81 -15.11 14.81
N THR A 55 4.47 -14.01 14.13
CA THR A 55 4.97 -13.74 12.77
C THR A 55 6.30 -12.97 12.75
N GLU A 56 6.76 -12.37 13.86
CA GLU A 56 8.01 -11.59 13.91
C GLU A 56 9.22 -12.40 13.45
N GLY A 57 10.03 -11.87 12.52
CA GLY A 57 11.16 -12.57 11.91
C GLY A 57 10.79 -13.76 11.00
N ASN A 58 9.52 -14.13 10.93
CA ASN A 58 8.99 -15.21 10.09
C ASN A 58 8.28 -14.66 8.85
N ILE A 59 8.63 -13.45 8.40
CA ILE A 59 8.01 -12.79 7.24
C ILE A 59 8.33 -13.60 5.99
N ASP A 60 7.29 -13.87 5.21
CA ASP A 60 7.40 -14.72 4.03
C ASP A 60 7.91 -13.97 2.80
N ASN A 61 9.17 -13.49 2.88
CA ASN A 61 9.82 -12.68 1.84
C ASN A 61 10.37 -13.50 0.64
N GLU A 62 10.18 -14.83 0.61
CA GLU A 62 10.65 -15.67 -0.50
C GLU A 62 9.83 -15.38 -1.78
N VAL A 63 10.42 -14.61 -2.70
CA VAL A 63 10.02 -14.60 -4.11
C VAL A 63 10.50 -15.93 -4.68
N ALA A 64 9.61 -16.75 -5.23
CA ALA A 64 9.96 -18.05 -5.77
C ALA A 64 10.83 -17.90 -7.04
N ALA A 65 12.14 -17.76 -6.88
CA ALA A 65 13.12 -18.17 -7.86
C ALA A 65 13.46 -19.64 -7.58
N ASP A 66 13.02 -20.53 -8.46
CA ASP A 66 13.19 -21.97 -8.34
C ASP A 66 14.71 -22.30 -8.37
N GLY A 67 15.28 -22.73 -7.23
CA GLY A 67 16.58 -23.40 -7.19
C GLY A 67 17.73 -22.76 -6.38
N GLY A 68 17.50 -22.32 -5.14
CA GLY A 68 18.58 -21.91 -4.22
C GLY A 68 18.50 -22.63 -2.87
N THR A 69 19.51 -23.46 -2.54
CA THR A 69 19.65 -24.09 -1.23
C THR A 69 19.77 -23.05 -0.11
N ALA A 70 18.80 -23.04 0.81
CA ALA A 70 18.79 -22.18 1.99
C ALA A 70 20.00 -22.42 2.90
N THR A 71 20.91 -21.46 2.96
CA THR A 71 21.86 -21.32 4.07
C THR A 71 21.20 -20.53 5.19
N ALA A 72 21.05 -21.15 6.35
CA ALA A 72 20.59 -20.48 7.57
C ALA A 72 21.59 -19.37 7.97
N SER A 73 21.20 -18.10 7.81
CA SER A 73 21.94 -16.97 8.36
C SER A 73 21.48 -16.70 9.80
N ALA A 74 22.46 -16.61 10.70
CA ALA A 74 22.26 -16.38 12.11
C ALA A 74 21.94 -14.90 12.35
N GLY A 75 20.69 -14.56 12.67
CA GLY A 75 20.32 -13.18 13.04
C GLY A 75 18.82 -12.97 13.26
N VAL A 76 17.98 -13.72 12.57
CA VAL A 76 16.52 -13.57 12.68
C VAL A 76 15.97 -14.52 13.75
N LYS A 77 15.26 -13.98 14.75
CA LYS A 77 14.53 -14.80 15.73
C LYS A 77 13.39 -15.51 15.00
N GLN A 78 13.61 -16.77 14.63
CA GLN A 78 12.52 -17.65 14.23
C GLN A 78 11.80 -18.14 15.47
N HIS A 79 10.51 -17.85 15.58
CA HIS A 79 9.64 -18.46 16.57
C HIS A 79 8.86 -19.61 15.92
N GLY A 80 9.07 -20.85 16.39
CA GLY A 80 8.35 -22.04 15.92
C GLY A 80 8.83 -22.62 14.57
N GLU A 81 8.12 -23.65 14.09
CA GLU A 81 8.39 -24.30 12.80
C GLU A 81 7.62 -23.67 11.62
N GLY A 82 6.61 -22.83 11.92
CA GLY A 82 5.79 -22.11 10.94
C GLY A 82 6.46 -20.84 10.42
N LYS A 83 6.08 -20.41 9.21
CA LYS A 83 6.45 -19.10 8.62
C LYS A 83 5.16 -18.40 8.19
N GLY A 84 5.15 -17.08 8.11
CA GLY A 84 3.96 -16.31 7.75
C GLY A 84 2.83 -16.47 8.77
N VAL A 85 1.59 -16.18 8.38
CA VAL A 85 0.42 -16.17 9.26
C VAL A 85 0.24 -17.50 9.99
N VAL A 86 0.60 -18.63 9.38
CA VAL A 86 0.50 -19.98 9.99
C VAL A 86 1.49 -20.23 11.14
N ALA A 87 2.35 -19.27 11.46
CA ALA A 87 3.11 -19.28 12.70
C ALA A 87 2.25 -18.94 13.93
N SER A 88 1.13 -18.21 13.74
CA SER A 88 0.14 -17.91 14.78
C SER A 88 -0.71 -19.12 15.12
N GLU A 89 -1.06 -19.28 16.41
CA GLU A 89 -1.97 -20.34 16.87
C GLU A 89 -3.41 -20.19 16.35
N GLN A 90 -3.77 -18.98 15.90
CA GLN A 90 -5.09 -18.64 15.35
C GLN A 90 -5.22 -19.02 13.86
N ALA A 91 -4.10 -19.33 13.21
CA ALA A 91 -4.04 -19.54 11.78
C ALA A 91 -4.00 -21.02 11.41
N ARG A 92 -4.44 -21.31 10.18
CA ARG A 92 -4.31 -22.65 9.57
C ARG A 92 -3.74 -22.57 8.16
N PRO A 93 -2.98 -23.59 7.72
CA PRO A 93 -2.56 -23.69 6.33
C PRO A 93 -3.74 -23.70 5.39
N SER A 94 -3.60 -23.01 4.26
CA SER A 94 -4.59 -23.01 3.18
C SER A 94 -3.87 -23.06 1.84
N ALA A 95 -4.46 -23.80 0.90
CA ALA A 95 -4.01 -23.81 -0.49
C ALA A 95 -4.56 -22.62 -1.30
N ASP A 96 -5.64 -21.99 -0.80
CA ASP A 96 -6.22 -20.79 -1.43
C ASP A 96 -6.76 -19.81 -0.37
N PRO A 97 -5.86 -19.17 0.39
CA PRO A 97 -6.23 -18.33 1.53
C PRO A 97 -7.08 -17.11 1.14
N ILE A 98 -6.90 -16.56 -0.06
CA ILE A 98 -7.72 -15.44 -0.55
C ILE A 98 -9.18 -15.90 -0.78
N CYS A 99 -9.39 -17.10 -1.36
CA CYS A 99 -10.74 -17.64 -1.53
C CYS A 99 -11.43 -17.83 -0.18
N GLU A 100 -10.69 -18.29 0.83
CA GLU A 100 -11.26 -18.49 2.15
C GLU A 100 -11.68 -17.17 2.82
N ILE A 101 -10.96 -16.06 2.58
CA ILE A 101 -11.41 -14.72 3.00
C ILE A 101 -12.70 -14.32 2.28
N ILE A 102 -12.76 -14.55 0.97
CA ILE A 102 -13.96 -14.26 0.15
C ILE A 102 -15.16 -15.07 0.64
N ASP A 103 -14.97 -16.35 0.96
CA ASP A 103 -16.02 -17.24 1.49
C ASP A 103 -16.55 -16.80 2.87
N HIS A 104 -15.77 -16.01 3.64
CA HIS A 104 -16.19 -15.40 4.91
C HIS A 104 -16.68 -13.94 4.73
N GLY A 105 -16.85 -13.48 3.48
CA GLY A 105 -17.11 -12.08 3.15
C GLY A 105 -18.35 -11.46 3.79
N ASP A 106 -19.36 -12.27 4.16
CA ASP A 106 -20.58 -11.80 4.82
C ASP A 106 -20.32 -11.15 6.20
N GLU A 107 -19.21 -11.51 6.86
CA GLU A 107 -18.80 -10.98 8.17
C GLU A 107 -17.72 -9.88 8.06
N ILE A 108 -17.33 -9.48 6.84
CA ILE A 108 -16.19 -8.57 6.58
C ILE A 108 -16.65 -7.30 5.86
N ASP A 109 -16.77 -6.18 6.57
CA ASP A 109 -17.16 -4.89 5.97
C ASP A 109 -16.11 -4.37 4.96
N ALA A 110 -14.83 -4.65 5.19
CA ALA A 110 -13.73 -4.13 4.38
C ALA A 110 -12.51 -5.04 4.30
N VAL A 111 -11.77 -4.97 3.20
CA VAL A 111 -10.52 -5.70 2.99
C VAL A 111 -9.40 -4.73 2.58
N LEU A 112 -8.29 -4.76 3.30
CA LEU A 112 -7.04 -4.10 2.92
C LEU A 112 -6.17 -5.09 2.12
N LEU A 113 -5.89 -4.73 0.87
CA LEU A 113 -4.99 -5.43 -0.03
C LEU A 113 -3.55 -4.95 0.21
N ALA A 114 -2.90 -5.49 1.24
CA ALA A 114 -1.49 -5.24 1.57
C ALA A 114 -0.56 -6.23 0.83
N LEU A 115 -0.88 -6.51 -0.43
CA LEU A 115 -0.18 -7.46 -1.29
C LEU A 115 0.79 -6.72 -2.20
N PRO A 116 2.01 -7.24 -2.43
CA PRO A 116 2.88 -6.68 -3.45
C PRO A 116 2.31 -6.96 -4.85
N ASN A 117 2.38 -5.98 -5.75
CA ASN A 117 1.85 -6.11 -7.12
C ASN A 117 2.97 -6.34 -8.14
N TYR A 118 3.76 -7.39 -7.92
CA TYR A 118 4.87 -7.75 -8.82
C TYR A 118 4.38 -8.13 -10.23
N GLU A 119 3.20 -8.73 -10.33
CA GLU A 119 2.46 -8.86 -11.59
C GLU A 119 1.51 -7.68 -11.67
N HIS A 120 1.60 -6.88 -12.74
CA HIS A 120 0.82 -5.65 -12.90
C HIS A 120 -0.70 -5.85 -12.72
N ASP A 121 -1.20 -7.07 -12.88
CA ASP A 121 -2.59 -7.45 -12.80
C ASP A 121 -2.96 -8.27 -11.55
N PHE A 122 -2.07 -8.46 -10.57
CA PHE A 122 -2.36 -9.29 -9.39
C PHE A 122 -3.46 -8.69 -8.52
N ILE A 123 -3.39 -7.39 -8.21
CA ILE A 123 -4.47 -6.69 -7.50
C ILE A 123 -5.77 -6.66 -8.31
N PRO A 124 -5.79 -6.26 -9.60
CA PRO A 124 -6.99 -6.34 -10.43
C PRO A 124 -7.61 -7.75 -10.49
N ARG A 125 -6.82 -8.81 -10.67
CA ARG A 125 -7.32 -10.20 -10.66
C ARG A 125 -7.82 -10.61 -9.29
N THR A 126 -7.20 -10.15 -8.22
CA THR A 126 -7.69 -10.40 -6.85
C THR A 126 -9.05 -9.74 -6.66
N ALA A 127 -9.23 -8.50 -7.13
CA ALA A 127 -10.52 -7.83 -7.09
C ALA A 127 -11.59 -8.55 -7.94
N ASP A 128 -11.22 -9.11 -9.11
CA ASP A 128 -12.12 -9.95 -9.90
C ASP A 128 -12.60 -11.16 -9.11
N ARG A 129 -11.72 -11.80 -8.32
CA ARG A 129 -12.11 -12.93 -7.46
C ARG A 129 -13.13 -12.53 -6.39
N PHE A 130 -13.03 -11.33 -5.82
CA PHE A 130 -14.03 -10.81 -4.88
C PHE A 130 -15.39 -10.61 -5.57
N VAL A 131 -15.40 -10.05 -6.78
CA VAL A 131 -16.62 -9.91 -7.59
C VAL A 131 -17.23 -11.29 -7.90
N GLU A 132 -16.42 -12.24 -8.38
CA GLU A 132 -16.86 -13.60 -8.73
C GLU A 132 -17.37 -14.38 -7.52
N GLY A 133 -16.77 -14.15 -6.34
CA GLY A 133 -17.19 -14.74 -5.07
C GLY A 133 -18.43 -14.10 -4.44
N GLY A 134 -18.98 -13.03 -5.05
CA GLY A 134 -20.18 -12.36 -4.57
C GLY A 134 -19.96 -11.47 -3.36
N TYR A 135 -18.71 -11.04 -3.11
CA TYR A 135 -18.42 -10.09 -2.04
C TYR A 135 -19.07 -8.73 -2.30
N SER A 136 -19.65 -8.14 -1.26
CA SER A 136 -20.19 -6.78 -1.25
C SER A 136 -19.62 -6.05 -0.05
N GLY A 137 -18.85 -4.99 -0.29
CA GLY A 137 -18.17 -4.26 0.78
C GLY A 137 -17.09 -3.34 0.24
N VAL A 138 -16.03 -3.15 1.01
CA VAL A 138 -14.94 -2.23 0.67
C VAL A 138 -13.66 -2.98 0.35
N LEU A 139 -12.99 -2.61 -0.73
CA LEU A 139 -11.62 -3.03 -1.02
C LEU A 139 -10.73 -1.79 -1.01
N VAL A 140 -9.57 -1.85 -0.35
CA VAL A 140 -8.58 -0.76 -0.34
C VAL A 140 -7.21 -1.32 -0.68
N ASP A 141 -6.49 -0.70 -1.60
CA ASP A 141 -5.07 -1.00 -1.84
C ASP A 141 -4.17 0.19 -1.49
N VAL A 142 -2.86 -0.06 -1.50
CA VAL A 142 -1.82 0.96 -1.32
C VAL A 142 -0.82 0.94 -2.50
N LEU A 143 -1.34 0.70 -3.71
CA LEU A 143 -0.54 0.59 -4.93
C LEU A 143 0.16 1.89 -5.31
N LYS A 144 1.36 1.77 -5.90
CA LYS A 144 2.14 2.91 -6.38
C LYS A 144 1.95 3.25 -7.87
N ARG A 145 1.72 2.28 -8.75
CA ARG A 145 1.90 2.43 -10.21
C ARG A 145 0.65 2.87 -10.96
N SER A 146 0.81 3.85 -11.85
CA SER A 146 -0.26 4.46 -12.66
C SER A 146 -1.00 3.45 -13.53
N ARG A 147 -0.27 2.53 -14.17
CA ARG A 147 -0.87 1.52 -15.07
C ARG A 147 -1.95 0.66 -14.40
N VAL A 148 -1.80 0.38 -13.11
CA VAL A 148 -2.73 -0.50 -12.39
C VAL A 148 -4.07 0.19 -12.12
N ILE A 149 -4.06 1.52 -11.94
CA ILE A 149 -5.27 2.31 -11.74
C ILE A 149 -6.20 2.20 -12.95
N GLY A 150 -5.65 2.32 -14.16
CA GLY A 150 -6.44 2.14 -15.39
C GLY A 150 -7.11 0.77 -15.48
N MET A 151 -6.42 -0.29 -15.05
CA MET A 151 -7.00 -1.65 -15.00
C MET A 151 -8.15 -1.75 -13.99
N LEU A 152 -8.07 -1.03 -12.87
CA LEU A 152 -9.16 -0.97 -11.88
C LEU A 152 -10.34 -0.16 -12.41
N ASP A 153 -10.09 0.95 -13.11
CA ASP A 153 -11.15 1.78 -13.70
C ASP A 153 -11.96 1.02 -14.78
N GLU A 154 -11.32 0.13 -15.54
CA GLU A 154 -12.01 -0.79 -16.46
C GLU A 154 -13.03 -1.71 -15.75
N ARG A 155 -12.89 -1.91 -14.44
CA ARG A 155 -13.76 -2.75 -13.59
C ARG A 155 -14.84 -1.97 -12.86
N ALA A 156 -14.94 -0.65 -13.04
CA ALA A 156 -15.86 0.20 -12.29
C ALA A 156 -17.32 -0.32 -12.31
N THR A 157 -17.83 -0.70 -13.49
CA THR A 157 -19.19 -1.26 -13.61
C THR A 157 -19.35 -2.59 -12.88
N ALA A 158 -18.34 -3.47 -12.92
CA ALA A 158 -18.40 -4.74 -12.19
C ALA A 158 -18.41 -4.52 -10.66
N PHE A 159 -17.67 -3.53 -10.17
CA PHE A 159 -17.72 -3.14 -8.76
C PHE A 159 -19.05 -2.51 -8.37
N GLU A 160 -19.62 -1.65 -9.22
CA GLU A 160 -20.97 -1.10 -9.00
C GLU A 160 -22.03 -2.20 -8.91
N ASP A 161 -22.02 -3.15 -9.86
CA ASP A 161 -22.96 -4.28 -9.90
C ASP A 161 -22.81 -5.21 -8.69
N ALA A 162 -21.59 -5.37 -8.17
CA ALA A 162 -21.27 -6.18 -6.99
C ALA A 162 -21.44 -5.43 -5.65
N ALA A 163 -21.85 -4.16 -5.67
CA ALA A 163 -21.90 -3.29 -4.48
C ALA A 163 -20.53 -3.17 -3.76
N ILE A 164 -19.44 -3.17 -4.53
CA ILE A 164 -18.07 -2.96 -4.06
C ILE A 164 -17.69 -1.49 -4.19
N THR A 165 -17.13 -0.93 -3.12
CA THR A 165 -16.46 0.37 -3.12
C THR A 165 -14.96 0.13 -3.05
N PHE A 166 -14.26 0.32 -4.16
CA PHE A 166 -12.81 0.14 -4.24
C PHE A 166 -12.09 1.47 -4.05
N VAL A 167 -11.08 1.53 -3.18
CA VAL A 167 -10.16 2.68 -3.07
C VAL A 167 -8.76 2.27 -3.49
N CYS A 168 -8.29 2.84 -4.59
CA CYS A 168 -6.96 2.59 -5.13
C CYS A 168 -5.94 3.63 -4.65
N GLY A 169 -4.69 3.20 -4.41
CA GLY A 169 -3.58 4.07 -4.04
C GLY A 169 -3.78 4.80 -2.71
N ALA A 170 -4.25 4.12 -1.66
CA ALA A 170 -4.60 4.75 -0.39
C ALA A 170 -3.45 4.88 0.63
N GLY A 171 -2.19 4.86 0.18
CA GLY A 171 -1.00 4.85 1.02
C GLY A 171 -0.48 6.25 1.39
N ALA A 172 0.84 6.43 1.26
CA ALA A 172 1.50 7.72 1.47
C ALA A 172 1.48 8.55 0.18
N THR A 173 2.07 8.00 -0.86
CA THR A 173 2.04 8.45 -2.24
C THR A 173 1.96 7.17 -3.07
N PRO A 174 0.93 7.00 -3.91
CA PRO A 174 -0.33 7.73 -3.86
C PRO A 174 -1.02 7.55 -2.51
N GLY A 175 -1.87 8.50 -2.13
CA GLY A 175 -2.62 8.46 -0.87
C GLY A 175 -2.65 9.80 -0.15
N LEU A 176 -1.95 9.90 0.98
CA LEU A 176 -1.88 11.12 1.79
C LEU A 176 -1.43 12.35 0.98
N LEU A 177 -0.36 12.21 0.19
CA LEU A 177 0.19 13.33 -0.57
C LEU A 177 -0.68 13.71 -1.76
N THR A 178 -1.29 12.74 -2.44
CA THR A 178 -2.27 12.98 -3.52
C THR A 178 -3.49 13.75 -2.98
N GLY A 179 -4.05 13.32 -1.85
CA GLY A 179 -5.16 14.02 -1.21
C GLY A 179 -4.77 15.42 -0.74
N ALA A 180 -3.55 15.59 -0.20
CA ALA A 180 -3.02 16.91 0.16
C ALA A 180 -2.85 17.82 -1.06
N ALA A 181 -2.40 17.29 -2.20
CA ALA A 181 -2.29 18.02 -3.45
C ALA A 181 -3.66 18.49 -3.97
N ALA A 182 -4.65 17.59 -3.97
CA ALA A 182 -6.02 17.92 -4.37
C ALA A 182 -6.65 19.04 -3.51
N LEU A 183 -6.33 19.06 -2.20
CA LEU A 183 -6.73 20.15 -1.30
C LEU A 183 -5.97 21.45 -1.57
N ALA A 184 -4.65 21.38 -1.76
CA ALA A 184 -3.81 22.54 -2.03
C ALA A 184 -4.15 23.23 -3.36
N ALA A 185 -4.63 22.45 -4.34
CA ALA A 185 -5.03 22.91 -5.67
C ALA A 185 -6.19 23.91 -5.64
N GLN A 186 -7.06 23.87 -4.62
CA GLN A 186 -8.27 24.70 -4.54
C GLN A 186 -8.01 26.22 -4.46
N SER A 187 -6.76 26.64 -4.28
CA SER A 187 -6.37 28.05 -4.29
C SER A 187 -6.14 28.62 -5.69
N PHE A 188 -6.05 27.75 -6.70
CA PHE A 188 -5.59 28.09 -8.04
C PHE A 188 -6.73 27.97 -9.06
N VAL A 189 -6.64 28.75 -10.13
CA VAL A 189 -7.53 28.64 -11.31
C VAL A 189 -6.95 27.72 -12.37
N GLU A 190 -5.64 27.48 -12.32
CA GLU A 190 -4.91 26.53 -13.17
C GLU A 190 -3.71 26.04 -12.37
N ILE A 191 -3.50 24.73 -12.35
CA ILE A 191 -2.31 24.10 -11.79
C ILE A 191 -1.25 24.07 -12.88
N GLU A 192 -0.02 24.42 -12.51
CA GLU A 192 1.13 24.43 -13.41
C GLU A 192 2.06 23.24 -13.13
N GLU A 193 2.11 22.75 -11.89
CA GLU A 193 3.00 21.66 -11.49
C GLU A 193 2.59 21.06 -10.14
N VAL A 194 2.73 19.75 -10.00
CA VAL A 194 2.71 19.02 -8.73
C VAL A 194 4.00 18.22 -8.58
N GLU A 195 4.85 18.63 -7.63
CA GLU A 195 6.11 17.95 -7.31
C GLU A 195 5.96 17.15 -6.02
N ILE A 196 6.12 15.83 -6.07
CA ILE A 196 6.21 14.95 -4.91
C ILE A 196 7.66 14.51 -4.73
N TRP A 197 8.21 14.76 -3.54
CA TRP A 197 9.56 14.32 -3.16
C TRP A 197 9.52 13.56 -1.85
N TRP A 198 9.76 12.25 -1.88
CA TRP A 198 9.71 11.41 -0.69
C TRP A 198 11.08 11.10 -0.10
N GLY A 199 11.10 10.72 1.18
CA GLY A 199 12.30 10.31 1.89
C GLY A 199 11.99 9.12 2.79
N VAL A 200 12.73 8.02 2.60
CA VAL A 200 12.53 6.79 3.37
C VAL A 200 13.87 6.35 3.95
N GLY A 201 13.93 6.25 5.27
CA GLY A 201 14.98 5.52 5.98
C GLY A 201 14.42 4.17 6.43
N LEU A 202 15.18 3.09 6.24
CA LEU A 202 14.76 1.75 6.64
C LEU A 202 15.36 1.34 7.99
N LYS A 203 14.52 1.34 9.03
CA LYS A 203 14.94 1.04 10.40
C LYS A 203 15.52 -0.35 10.60
N SER A 204 15.00 -1.33 9.90
CA SER A 204 15.46 -2.73 9.92
C SER A 204 16.40 -3.05 8.76
N GLY A 205 16.81 -2.05 7.98
CA GLY A 205 17.61 -2.24 6.77
C GLY A 205 16.85 -2.97 5.65
N TYR A 206 17.61 -3.47 4.67
CA TYR A 206 17.10 -4.13 3.47
C TYR A 206 16.32 -5.42 3.75
N GLU A 207 16.74 -6.26 4.70
CA GLU A 207 16.24 -7.64 4.87
C GLU A 207 14.73 -7.73 5.15
N ASP A 208 14.19 -6.82 5.95
CA ASP A 208 12.76 -6.77 6.28
C ASP A 208 11.93 -6.04 5.21
N ASN A 209 12.58 -5.33 4.30
CA ASN A 209 11.97 -4.44 3.31
C ASN A 209 12.26 -4.84 1.86
N ARG A 210 12.76 -6.05 1.63
CA ARG A 210 13.23 -6.52 0.31
C ARG A 210 12.22 -6.31 -0.82
N GLY A 211 10.94 -6.53 -0.53
CA GLY A 211 9.89 -6.33 -1.53
C GLY A 211 9.77 -4.88 -1.99
N THR A 212 9.75 -3.96 -1.03
CA THR A 212 9.69 -2.50 -1.28
C THR A 212 10.96 -2.02 -1.99
N VAL A 213 12.14 -2.43 -1.52
CA VAL A 213 13.41 -2.02 -2.14
C VAL A 213 13.53 -2.53 -3.57
N ARG A 214 13.13 -3.79 -3.83
CA ARG A 214 13.09 -4.36 -5.18
C ARG A 214 12.10 -3.62 -6.08
N GLU A 215 10.94 -3.22 -5.56
CA GLU A 215 9.97 -2.41 -6.29
C GLU A 215 10.55 -1.03 -6.64
N ASP A 216 11.26 -0.38 -5.71
CA ASP A 216 11.87 0.93 -5.95
C ASP A 216 13.02 0.83 -6.98
N ILE A 217 13.87 -0.22 -6.92
CA ILE A 217 14.93 -0.48 -7.92
C ILE A 217 14.38 -0.54 -9.35
N ALA A 218 13.14 -0.98 -9.56
CA ALA A 218 12.51 -1.01 -10.87
C ALA A 218 12.34 0.40 -11.51
N HIS A 219 12.57 1.48 -10.76
CA HIS A 219 12.57 2.86 -11.25
C HIS A 219 13.97 3.39 -11.57
N LEU A 220 15.04 2.62 -11.32
CA LEU A 220 16.39 3.03 -11.68
C LEU A 220 16.61 2.96 -13.20
N PRO A 221 17.45 3.84 -13.77
CA PRO A 221 17.82 3.77 -15.18
C PRO A 221 18.36 2.38 -15.57
N GLY A 222 17.72 1.74 -16.54
CA GLY A 222 18.11 0.41 -17.02
C GLY A 222 17.40 -0.76 -16.33
N TYR A 223 16.53 -0.48 -15.37
CA TYR A 223 15.65 -1.45 -14.73
C TYR A 223 14.18 -1.16 -15.05
N ASP A 224 13.36 -2.18 -14.87
CA ASP A 224 11.91 -2.18 -14.92
C ASP A 224 11.38 -3.27 -13.97
N ILE A 225 10.06 -3.46 -13.88
CA ILE A 225 9.52 -4.47 -12.96
C ILE A 225 9.98 -5.89 -13.31
N GLU A 226 10.17 -6.19 -14.60
CA GLU A 226 10.47 -7.56 -15.05
C GLU A 226 11.91 -7.89 -14.68
N THR A 227 12.83 -6.98 -14.99
CA THR A 227 14.24 -7.10 -14.63
C THR A 227 14.45 -7.07 -13.13
N ALA A 228 13.79 -6.16 -12.39
CA ALA A 228 13.91 -6.09 -10.93
C ALA A 228 13.41 -7.37 -10.22
N ARG A 229 12.39 -8.03 -10.77
CA ARG A 229 11.89 -9.32 -10.26
C ARG A 229 12.88 -10.46 -10.43
N GLU A 230 13.67 -10.43 -11.49
CA GLU A 230 14.65 -11.47 -11.80
C GLU A 230 15.95 -11.33 -10.98
N LEU A 231 16.19 -10.16 -10.37
CA LEU A 231 17.39 -9.91 -9.58
C LEU A 231 17.49 -10.85 -8.36
N SER A 232 18.65 -11.47 -8.20
CA SER A 232 19.04 -12.18 -6.98
C SER A 232 19.26 -11.22 -5.81
N ASP A 233 19.32 -11.76 -4.60
CA ASP A 233 19.63 -10.95 -3.42
C ASP A 233 21.04 -10.34 -3.53
N GLU A 234 22.01 -11.09 -4.05
CA GLU A 234 23.38 -10.60 -4.26
C GLU A 234 23.44 -9.48 -5.31
N GLU A 235 22.61 -9.56 -6.36
CA GLU A 235 22.52 -8.51 -7.37
C GLU A 235 21.91 -7.23 -6.80
N ILE A 236 20.88 -7.35 -5.95
CA ILE A 236 20.30 -6.20 -5.25
C ILE A 236 21.31 -5.58 -4.27
N GLU A 237 22.03 -6.41 -3.49
CA GLU A 237 23.09 -5.92 -2.61
C GLU A 237 24.18 -5.18 -3.38
N ALA A 238 24.56 -5.67 -4.58
CA ALA A 238 25.54 -4.99 -5.43
C ALA A 238 25.04 -3.62 -5.92
N ILE A 239 23.76 -3.50 -6.30
CA ILE A 239 23.13 -2.22 -6.66
C ILE A 239 23.14 -1.26 -5.46
N ILE A 240 22.71 -1.75 -4.30
CA ILE A 240 22.72 -0.97 -3.06
C ILE A 240 24.13 -0.45 -2.76
N ASP A 241 25.15 -1.29 -2.88
CA ASP A 241 26.54 -0.91 -2.62
C ASP A 241 27.09 0.07 -3.66
N GLU A 242 26.71 -0.03 -4.94
CA GLU A 242 27.06 0.95 -5.98
C GLU A 242 26.54 2.36 -5.65
N HIS A 243 25.40 2.43 -4.96
CA HIS A 243 24.77 3.66 -4.51
C HIS A 243 25.13 4.05 -3.06
N ASP A 244 26.15 3.43 -2.46
CA ASP A 244 26.52 3.69 -1.06
C ASP A 244 25.34 3.55 -0.07
N GLY A 245 24.38 2.69 -0.40
CA GLY A 245 23.15 2.47 0.38
C GLY A 245 22.14 3.60 0.36
N VAL A 246 22.37 4.65 -0.43
CA VAL A 246 21.48 5.80 -0.57
C VAL A 246 21.12 5.96 -2.04
N ILE A 247 19.88 5.61 -2.39
CA ILE A 247 19.40 5.57 -3.76
C ILE A 247 18.46 6.76 -3.99
N GLU A 248 18.76 7.56 -5.00
CA GLU A 248 17.93 8.68 -5.45
C GLU A 248 17.16 8.28 -6.70
N PHE A 249 15.87 8.63 -6.72
CA PHE A 249 14.95 8.34 -7.80
C PHE A 249 14.37 9.65 -8.33
N GLU A 250 14.37 9.78 -9.64
CA GLU A 250 13.77 10.91 -10.36
C GLU A 250 12.72 10.37 -11.33
N ASP A 251 11.63 11.13 -11.53
CA ASP A 251 10.61 10.88 -12.55
C ASP A 251 10.04 9.44 -12.55
N MET A 252 9.65 8.98 -11.36
CA MET A 252 9.12 7.64 -11.15
C MET A 252 7.71 7.51 -11.75
N GLU A 253 7.41 6.40 -12.44
CA GLU A 253 6.02 6.00 -12.73
C GLU A 253 5.24 5.90 -11.42
N HIS A 254 4.22 6.73 -11.25
CA HIS A 254 3.54 6.83 -9.96
C HIS A 254 2.14 7.38 -10.08
N ALA A 255 1.16 6.68 -9.52
CA ALA A 255 -0.25 6.86 -9.82
C ALA A 255 -0.87 8.16 -9.30
N ASP A 256 -0.10 8.98 -8.58
CA ASP A 256 -0.50 10.34 -8.22
C ASP A 256 -0.89 11.13 -9.47
N ASP A 257 -0.21 10.91 -10.60
CA ASP A 257 -0.49 11.53 -11.89
C ASP A 257 -1.93 11.29 -12.37
N VAL A 258 -2.29 10.03 -12.59
CA VAL A 258 -3.59 9.59 -13.10
C VAL A 258 -4.70 9.85 -12.07
N LEU A 259 -4.40 9.78 -10.78
CA LEU A 259 -5.39 10.04 -9.73
C LEU A 259 -5.74 11.53 -9.62
N LEU A 260 -4.76 12.43 -9.81
CA LEU A 260 -5.01 13.87 -9.85
C LEU A 260 -5.69 14.30 -11.17
N GLU A 261 -5.27 13.71 -12.30
CA GLU A 261 -5.91 13.94 -13.60
C GLU A 261 -7.37 13.49 -13.60
N ARG A 262 -7.64 12.28 -13.12
CA ARG A 262 -9.01 11.75 -13.01
C ARG A 262 -9.90 12.63 -12.14
N ALA A 263 -9.35 13.22 -11.08
CA ALA A 263 -10.06 14.15 -10.21
C ALA A 263 -10.22 15.57 -10.80
N GLY A 264 -9.66 15.83 -11.99
CA GLY A 264 -9.72 17.12 -12.67
C GLY A 264 -8.85 18.21 -12.02
N VAL A 265 -7.76 17.82 -11.36
CA VAL A 265 -6.85 18.74 -10.67
C VAL A 265 -5.83 19.36 -11.64
N CYS A 266 -5.14 18.54 -12.42
CA CYS A 266 -4.12 18.92 -13.41
C CYS A 266 -3.98 17.81 -14.46
N ASP A 267 -3.24 18.06 -15.54
CA ASP A 267 -2.90 17.00 -16.49
C ASP A 267 -1.84 16.06 -15.86
N ALA A 268 -1.83 14.78 -16.23
CA ALA A 268 -0.90 13.81 -15.66
C ALA A 268 0.57 14.19 -15.91
N GLU A 269 0.86 14.87 -17.03
CA GLU A 269 2.21 15.35 -17.38
C GLU A 269 2.75 16.47 -16.47
N ASP A 270 1.88 17.12 -15.69
CA ASP A 270 2.27 18.15 -14.73
C ASP A 270 2.65 17.57 -13.35
N VAL A 271 2.58 16.25 -13.19
CA VAL A 271 2.87 15.56 -11.92
C VAL A 271 4.19 14.82 -12.01
N THR A 272 5.11 15.15 -11.09
CA THR A 272 6.41 14.47 -10.99
C THR A 272 6.58 13.86 -9.60
N VAL A 273 7.10 12.63 -9.56
CA VAL A 273 7.38 11.91 -8.31
C VAL A 273 8.83 11.45 -8.29
N GLY A 274 9.53 11.78 -7.21
CA GLY A 274 10.89 11.31 -6.95
C GLY A 274 11.15 11.18 -5.45
N GLY A 275 12.36 10.77 -5.08
CA GLY A 275 12.72 10.68 -3.68
C GLY A 275 14.04 10.00 -3.40
N VAL A 276 14.33 9.83 -2.10
CA VAL A 276 15.58 9.26 -1.61
C VAL A 276 15.30 8.13 -0.63
N LEU A 277 15.85 6.95 -0.92
CA LEU A 277 15.84 5.77 -0.06
C LEU A 277 17.22 5.58 0.58
N ASP A 278 17.28 5.59 1.90
CA ASP A 278 18.47 5.20 2.66
C ASP A 278 18.22 3.86 3.34
N VAL A 279 18.91 2.81 2.88
CA VAL A 279 18.77 1.45 3.43
C VAL A 279 19.69 1.20 4.62
N ARG A 280 20.53 2.18 5.00
CA ARG A 280 21.53 2.11 6.06
C ARG A 280 21.13 2.92 7.31
N SER A 281 20.13 3.80 7.18
CA SER A 281 19.64 4.68 8.25
C SER A 281 18.14 4.51 8.49
N ASP A 282 17.72 4.62 9.75
CA ASP A 282 16.31 4.70 10.12
C ASP A 282 15.75 6.14 10.06
N GLU A 283 16.65 7.13 10.05
CA GLU A 283 16.31 8.53 9.85
C GLU A 283 16.00 8.79 8.37
N LYS A 284 14.95 9.57 8.09
CA LYS A 284 14.64 9.95 6.70
C LYS A 284 15.80 10.75 6.10
N PRO A 285 16.28 10.38 4.91
CA PRO A 285 17.36 11.13 4.24
C PRO A 285 16.92 12.52 3.77
N THR A 286 15.61 12.74 3.62
CA THR A 286 15.01 14.02 3.26
C THR A 286 13.58 14.12 3.78
N THR A 287 13.10 15.33 4.03
CA THR A 287 11.71 15.56 4.40
C THR A 287 10.80 15.24 3.22
N THR A 288 9.82 14.37 3.44
CA THR A 288 8.80 14.05 2.43
C THR A 288 7.85 15.23 2.22
N THR A 289 7.66 15.64 0.97
CA THR A 289 6.82 16.80 0.63
C THR A 289 5.97 16.57 -0.61
N VAL A 290 4.88 17.33 -0.71
CA VAL A 290 4.22 17.64 -1.97
C VAL A 290 4.11 19.14 -2.14
N ARG A 291 4.44 19.64 -3.32
CA ARG A 291 4.39 21.06 -3.70
C ARG A 291 3.41 21.19 -4.86
N VAL A 292 2.47 22.11 -4.72
CA VAL A 292 1.47 22.40 -5.76
C VAL A 292 1.65 23.84 -6.19
N THR A 293 2.10 24.02 -7.41
CA THR A 293 2.31 25.33 -8.03
C THR A 293 1.19 25.61 -9.01
N GLY A 294 0.66 26.83 -8.99
CA GLY A 294 -0.39 27.24 -9.91
C GLY A 294 -0.62 28.73 -9.94
N ARG A 295 -1.51 29.14 -10.84
CA ARG A 295 -1.93 30.53 -10.99
C ARG A 295 -3.22 30.78 -10.21
N THR A 296 -3.26 31.87 -9.46
CA THR A 296 -4.44 32.30 -8.69
C THR A 296 -5.40 33.14 -9.54
N PHE A 297 -6.63 33.34 -9.05
CA PHE A 297 -7.64 34.13 -9.76
C PHE A 297 -7.27 35.62 -9.93
N ASP A 298 -6.37 36.14 -9.09
CA ASP A 298 -5.83 37.50 -9.16
C ASP A 298 -4.54 37.61 -10.01
N GLY A 299 -4.16 36.51 -10.68
CA GLY A 299 -3.11 36.48 -11.70
C GLY A 299 -1.69 36.28 -11.19
N GLY A 300 -1.51 35.99 -9.90
CA GLY A 300 -0.22 35.60 -9.34
C GLY A 300 0.07 34.11 -9.52
N THR A 301 1.34 33.75 -9.61
CA THR A 301 1.80 32.35 -9.46
C THR A 301 2.27 32.14 -8.02
N ALA A 302 1.85 31.05 -7.39
CA ALA A 302 2.28 30.69 -6.05
C ALA A 302 2.40 29.17 -5.90
N THR A 303 3.12 28.74 -4.86
CA THR A 303 3.30 27.33 -4.51
C THR A 303 2.82 27.09 -3.09
N ASN A 304 1.88 26.16 -2.93
CA ASN A 304 1.52 25.59 -1.63
C ASN A 304 2.41 24.37 -1.35
N THR A 305 2.83 24.14 -0.10
CA THR A 305 3.69 23.00 0.27
C THR A 305 3.14 22.29 1.50
N PHE A 306 2.95 20.99 1.38
CA PHE A 306 2.64 20.09 2.49
C PHE A 306 3.87 19.24 2.82
N ARG A 307 4.22 19.13 4.10
CA ARG A 307 5.43 18.45 4.58
C ARG A 307 5.06 17.44 5.66
N LEU A 308 5.57 16.23 5.54
CA LEU A 308 5.46 15.22 6.59
C LEU A 308 6.57 15.43 7.62
N GLY A 309 6.29 15.11 8.89
CA GLY A 309 7.34 15.11 9.91
C GLY A 309 8.38 14.03 9.62
N ASP A 310 9.64 14.31 9.92
CA ASP A 310 10.72 13.35 9.67
C ASP A 310 10.60 12.12 10.59
N GLU A 311 9.96 12.29 11.76
CA GLU A 311 9.68 11.23 12.73
C GLU A 311 8.47 10.36 12.34
N THR A 312 7.73 10.71 11.29
CA THR A 312 6.63 9.88 10.78
C THR A 312 7.19 8.85 9.81
N SER A 313 7.24 7.58 10.20
CA SER A 313 7.82 6.53 9.37
C SER A 313 7.02 6.30 8.07
N MET A 314 7.59 5.55 7.13
CA MET A 314 6.87 5.12 5.92
C MET A 314 5.60 4.35 6.29
N GLU A 315 5.69 3.42 7.24
CA GLU A 315 4.60 2.57 7.65
C GLU A 315 3.46 3.36 8.30
N ALA A 316 3.77 4.40 9.08
CA ALA A 316 2.76 5.30 9.63
C ALA A 316 2.05 6.10 8.52
N ASN A 317 2.83 6.62 7.56
CA ASN A 317 2.32 7.41 6.44
C ASN A 317 1.59 6.57 5.38
N VAL A 318 1.76 5.24 5.37
CA VAL A 318 0.99 4.33 4.50
C VAL A 318 -0.27 3.81 5.23
N ASN A 319 -0.10 3.20 6.41
CA ASN A 319 -1.20 2.48 7.07
C ASN A 319 -2.21 3.42 7.73
N GLY A 320 -1.75 4.57 8.24
CA GLY A 320 -2.66 5.58 8.80
C GLY A 320 -3.68 6.06 7.77
N PRO A 321 -3.23 6.57 6.61
CA PRO A 321 -4.11 6.93 5.50
C PRO A 321 -4.92 5.76 4.95
N ALA A 322 -4.34 4.57 4.75
CA ALA A 322 -5.07 3.42 4.22
C ALA A 322 -6.31 3.08 5.07
N LEU A 323 -6.15 3.04 6.40
CA LEU A 323 -7.29 2.82 7.32
C LEU A 323 -8.24 4.03 7.38
N GLY A 324 -7.73 5.25 7.18
CA GLY A 324 -8.56 6.44 7.09
C GLY A 324 -9.45 6.47 5.84
N TYR A 325 -8.91 6.05 4.69
CA TYR A 325 -9.64 5.88 3.45
C TYR A 325 -10.59 4.69 3.51
N LEU A 326 -10.21 3.58 4.14
CA LEU A 326 -11.10 2.46 4.44
C LEU A 326 -12.33 2.95 5.22
N LYS A 327 -12.14 3.76 6.26
CA LYS A 327 -13.26 4.34 7.02
C LYS A 327 -14.19 5.20 6.16
N ALA A 328 -13.62 6.01 5.26
CA ALA A 328 -14.39 6.86 4.35
C ALA A 328 -15.17 6.01 3.32
N ALA A 329 -14.53 4.99 2.77
CA ALA A 329 -15.12 4.05 1.82
C ALA A 329 -16.27 3.25 2.46
N VAL A 330 -16.11 2.75 3.69
CA VAL A 330 -17.18 2.03 4.40
C VAL A 330 -18.42 2.91 4.58
N ARG A 331 -18.23 4.21 4.86
CA ARG A 331 -19.34 5.16 4.94
C ARG A 331 -20.04 5.35 3.59
N ARG A 332 -19.29 5.44 2.50
CA ARG A 332 -19.83 5.56 1.14
C ARG A 332 -20.54 4.29 0.68
N ASN A 333 -19.93 3.14 0.89
CA ASN A 333 -20.52 1.84 0.59
C ASN A 333 -21.88 1.67 1.28
N ARG A 334 -21.96 1.96 2.58
CA ARG A 334 -23.21 1.95 3.38
C ARG A 334 -24.24 2.98 2.91
N ALA A 335 -23.83 4.00 2.16
CA ALA A 335 -24.71 5.00 1.55
C ALA A 335 -25.15 4.63 0.11
N GLY A 336 -24.70 3.47 -0.41
CA GLY A 336 -25.00 3.03 -1.77
C GLY A 336 -24.09 3.62 -2.84
N GLU A 337 -22.90 4.11 -2.45
CA GLU A 337 -21.90 4.64 -3.37
C GLU A 337 -20.81 3.60 -3.63
N TYR A 338 -20.85 3.01 -4.82
CA TYR A 338 -19.99 1.91 -5.28
C TYR A 338 -19.10 2.38 -6.43
N GLY A 339 -18.17 1.53 -6.88
CA GLY A 339 -17.22 1.82 -7.96
C GLY A 339 -15.80 2.05 -7.45
N VAL A 340 -14.98 2.72 -8.27
CA VAL A 340 -13.55 2.99 -7.98
C VAL A 340 -13.38 4.44 -7.54
N PHE A 341 -12.62 4.64 -6.46
CA PHE A 341 -12.30 5.94 -5.91
C PHE A 341 -10.82 6.07 -5.61
N GLY A 342 -10.33 7.31 -5.60
CA GLY A 342 -8.95 7.64 -5.26
C GLY A 342 -8.84 8.63 -4.09
N PRO A 343 -7.63 8.81 -3.57
CA PRO A 343 -7.32 9.79 -2.51
C PRO A 343 -7.63 11.24 -2.89
N ALA A 344 -7.60 11.58 -4.18
CA ALA A 344 -7.95 12.91 -4.68
C ALA A 344 -9.47 13.19 -4.62
N GLU A 345 -10.31 12.15 -4.51
CA GLU A 345 -11.77 12.24 -4.56
C GLU A 345 -12.42 12.03 -3.17
N LEU A 346 -11.64 11.52 -2.21
CA LEU A 346 -12.09 11.15 -0.87
C LEU A 346 -11.39 11.97 0.20
N MET A 347 -12.15 12.39 1.22
CA MET A 347 -11.57 12.87 2.48
C MET A 347 -11.47 11.69 3.45
N PRO A 348 -10.25 11.30 3.90
CA PRO A 348 -10.11 10.19 4.84
C PRO A 348 -10.72 10.51 6.21
N GLY A 349 -11.23 9.49 6.90
CA GLY A 349 -11.80 9.62 8.24
C GLY A 349 -10.81 9.21 9.33
N PHE A 350 -10.55 10.09 10.30
CA PHE A 350 -9.73 9.78 11.48
C PHE A 350 -10.44 8.85 12.46
#